data_AF-A0A7S3T0C8-F1
#
_entry.id   AF-A0A7S3T0C8-F1
#
_cell.length_a   1.000
_cell.length_b   1.000
_cell.length_c   1.000
_cell.angle_alpha   90.00
_cell.angle_beta   90.00
_cell.angle_gamma   90.00
#
_symmetry.space_group_name_H-M   'P 1'
#
loop_
_entity.id
_entity.type
_entity.pdbx_description
1 polymer ?
#
loop_
_entity_poly.entity_id
_entity_poly.type
_entity_poly.pdbx_seq_one_letter_code
_entity_poly.pdbx_strand_id
1 'polypeptide(L)'
;DQEIVALSGAHTIGRAFAERSGGCPFGYLDHAASKYTKSYCVVRKDGKAGAGMPGGAAWTKNWLTFDNSYFTTYKEAMKDDHLVWFPTDECLHEDPGFKPTFDKYAGSEAAFFEDY
;
A
#
# COMPACT_ATOMS: atom_id res chain seq x y z
N ASP A 1 -3.25 20.30 -0.08
CA ASP A 1 -2.80 19.33 0.94
C ASP A 1 -3.73 18.14 1.06
N GLN A 2 -5.03 18.35 1.33
CA GLN A 2 -6.00 17.26 1.48
C GLN A 2 -6.07 16.30 0.27
N GLU A 3 -6.20 16.85 -0.95
CA GLU A 3 -6.29 16.05 -2.19
C GLU A 3 -5.02 15.22 -2.43
N ILE A 4 -3.84 15.74 -2.06
CA ILE A 4 -2.58 15.01 -2.18
C ILE A 4 -2.62 13.77 -1.29
N VAL A 5 -2.98 13.95 -0.01
CA VAL A 5 -3.07 12.85 0.96
C VAL A 5 -4.13 11.83 0.53
N ALA A 6 -5.28 12.29 0.02
CA ALA A 6 -6.35 11.42 -0.47
C ALA A 6 -5.84 10.56 -1.64
N LEU A 7 -5.30 11.20 -2.68
CA LEU A 7 -4.81 10.48 -3.88
C LEU A 7 -3.66 9.53 -3.57
N SER A 8 -2.77 9.87 -2.64
CA SER A 8 -1.72 8.95 -2.16
C SER A 8 -2.30 7.69 -1.50
N GLY A 9 -3.51 7.76 -0.94
CA GLY A 9 -4.25 6.60 -0.43
C GLY A 9 -4.52 5.52 -1.48
N ALA A 10 -4.39 5.83 -2.77
CA ALA A 10 -4.45 4.84 -3.86
C ALA A 10 -3.42 3.72 -3.70
N HIS A 11 -2.29 3.97 -3.01
CA HIS A 11 -1.28 2.96 -2.68
C HIS A 11 -1.82 1.82 -1.78
N THR A 12 -3.04 1.93 -1.24
CA THR A 12 -3.76 0.81 -0.62
C THR A 12 -3.96 -0.36 -1.59
N ILE A 13 -4.02 -0.09 -2.89
CA ILE A 13 -4.02 -1.10 -3.97
C ILE A 13 -2.70 -1.08 -4.72
N GLY A 14 -2.24 -2.28 -5.06
CA GLY A 14 -1.18 -2.46 -6.03
C GLY A 14 0.19 -2.68 -5.39
N ARG A 15 1.20 -2.60 -6.25
CA ARG A 15 2.55 -3.08 -5.96
C ARG A 15 3.59 -2.27 -6.72
N ALA A 16 4.74 -2.06 -6.11
CA ALA A 16 5.96 -1.62 -6.79
C ALA A 16 6.76 -2.83 -7.30
N PHE A 17 7.55 -2.62 -8.36
CA PHE A 17 8.41 -3.64 -8.97
C PHE A 17 9.80 -3.07 -9.23
N ALA A 18 10.83 -3.86 -8.93
CA ALA A 18 12.23 -3.55 -9.18
C ALA A 18 12.48 -3.18 -10.65
N GLU A 19 11.92 -3.94 -11.58
CA GLU A 19 12.12 -3.74 -13.03
C GLU A 19 11.27 -2.61 -13.62
N ARG A 20 10.38 -1.98 -12.84
CA ARG A 20 9.54 -0.86 -13.31
C ARG A 20 9.99 0.46 -12.74
N SER A 21 9.90 0.60 -11.42
CA SER A 21 10.27 1.85 -10.73
C SER A 21 11.68 1.81 -10.19
N GLY A 22 12.26 0.62 -9.95
CA GLY A 22 13.53 0.48 -9.22
C GLY A 22 13.44 0.83 -7.73
N GLY A 23 12.25 1.22 -7.23
CA GLY A 23 12.07 1.72 -5.87
C GLY A 23 11.96 0.64 -4.78
N CYS A 24 11.81 -0.63 -5.16
CA CYS A 24 11.79 -1.75 -4.23
C CYS A 24 12.68 -2.90 -4.76
N PRO A 25 13.22 -3.77 -3.90
CA PRO A 25 14.09 -4.88 -4.32
C PRO A 25 13.33 -6.07 -4.91
N PHE A 26 11.99 -6.03 -4.94
CA PHE A 26 11.15 -7.15 -5.34
C PHE A 26 10.76 -7.06 -6.82
N GLY A 27 10.99 -8.15 -7.55
CA GLY A 27 10.83 -8.22 -9.00
C GLY A 27 9.69 -9.11 -9.46
N TYR A 28 9.74 -9.58 -10.71
CA TYR A 28 8.70 -10.43 -11.27
C TYR A 28 8.74 -11.88 -10.77
N LEU A 29 7.54 -12.47 -10.66
CA LEU A 29 7.33 -13.88 -10.31
C LEU A 29 7.73 -14.26 -8.88
N ASP A 30 7.40 -15.49 -8.47
CA ASP A 30 7.54 -15.95 -7.07
C ASP A 30 8.96 -15.95 -6.52
N HIS A 31 9.97 -16.05 -7.39
CA HIS A 31 11.38 -16.08 -6.98
C HIS A 31 11.91 -14.71 -6.57
N ALA A 32 11.28 -13.63 -7.05
CA ALA A 32 11.65 -12.25 -6.74
C ALA A 32 10.52 -11.48 -6.00
N ALA A 33 9.39 -12.13 -5.73
CA ALA A 33 8.25 -11.55 -5.03
C ALA A 33 8.50 -11.34 -3.52
N SER A 34 7.85 -10.31 -2.97
CA SER A 34 7.62 -10.23 -1.53
C SER A 34 6.82 -11.45 -1.03
N LYS A 35 6.95 -11.78 0.27
CA LYS A 35 6.16 -12.85 0.89
C LYS A 35 4.64 -12.64 0.81
N TYR A 36 4.18 -11.42 0.53
CA TYR A 36 2.76 -11.05 0.40
C TYR A 36 2.23 -11.04 -1.04
N THR A 37 3.10 -11.22 -2.03
CA THR A 37 2.75 -11.02 -3.45
C THR A 37 3.07 -12.24 -4.32
N LYS A 38 3.24 -13.39 -3.67
CA LYS A 38 3.44 -14.69 -4.33
C LYS A 38 2.13 -15.23 -4.89
N SER A 39 2.24 -16.16 -5.83
CA SER A 39 1.12 -16.75 -6.57
C SER A 39 0.11 -17.46 -5.67
N TYR A 40 0.59 -18.02 -4.56
CA TYR A 40 -0.22 -18.72 -3.58
C TYR A 40 -0.86 -17.80 -2.54
N CYS A 41 -0.53 -16.50 -2.53
CA CYS A 41 -1.16 -15.56 -1.61
C CYS A 41 -2.63 -15.33 -1.99
N VAL A 42 -3.53 -15.45 -1.00
CA VAL A 42 -4.95 -15.16 -1.16
C VAL A 42 -5.18 -13.71 -0.75
N VAL A 43 -5.21 -12.83 -1.74
CA VAL A 43 -5.22 -11.36 -1.54
C VAL A 43 -6.51 -10.70 -2.02
N ARG A 44 -7.38 -11.45 -2.70
CA ARG A 44 -8.68 -10.96 -3.15
C ARG A 44 -9.61 -10.79 -1.95
N LYS A 45 -10.41 -9.71 -1.95
CA LYS A 45 -11.42 -9.44 -0.92
C LYS A 45 -12.43 -10.58 -0.74
N ASP A 46 -12.74 -11.32 -1.81
CA ASP A 46 -13.67 -12.46 -1.79
C ASP A 46 -13.06 -13.77 -1.24
N GLY A 47 -11.80 -13.74 -0.80
CA GLY A 47 -11.09 -14.90 -0.25
C GLY A 47 -10.75 -15.97 -1.28
N LYS A 48 -10.97 -15.71 -2.58
CA LYS A 48 -10.61 -16.65 -3.65
C LYS A 48 -9.15 -16.50 -4.04
N ALA A 49 -8.58 -17.57 -4.60
CA ALA A 49 -7.27 -17.50 -5.23
C ALA A 49 -7.31 -16.64 -6.51
N GLY A 50 -6.13 -16.16 -6.93
CA GLY A 50 -5.98 -15.44 -8.19
C GLY A 50 -5.58 -13.99 -7.98
N ALA A 51 -4.28 -13.73 -7.93
CA ALA A 51 -3.70 -12.41 -7.80
C ALA A 51 -3.13 -11.86 -9.14
N GLY A 52 -3.39 -12.58 -10.24
CA GLY A 52 -2.72 -12.34 -11.52
C GLY A 52 -1.25 -12.75 -11.46
N MET A 53 -0.37 -11.97 -12.11
CA MET A 53 1.06 -12.23 -12.09
C MET A 53 1.66 -11.97 -10.70
N PRO A 54 2.36 -12.95 -10.09
CA PRO A 54 3.07 -12.75 -8.83
C PRO A 54 4.30 -11.84 -9.00
N GLY A 55 4.79 -11.28 -7.90
CA GLY A 55 5.95 -10.38 -7.90
C GLY A 55 5.71 -9.04 -7.23
N GLY A 56 6.76 -8.23 -7.14
CA GLY A 56 6.73 -6.90 -6.55
C GLY A 56 6.48 -6.90 -5.04
N ALA A 57 6.29 -5.73 -4.47
CA ALA A 57 5.90 -5.56 -3.07
C ALA A 57 4.82 -4.48 -2.95
N ALA A 58 3.90 -4.69 -2.01
CA ALA A 58 2.77 -3.81 -1.76
C ALA A 58 2.99 -2.93 -0.53
N TRP A 59 2.20 -1.87 -0.40
CA TRP A 59 2.13 -1.07 0.83
C TRP A 59 1.29 -1.76 1.91
N THR A 60 0.31 -2.57 1.51
CA THR A 60 -0.65 -3.23 2.40
C THR A 60 -0.71 -4.73 2.10
N LYS A 61 -1.14 -5.55 3.07
CA LYS A 61 -1.27 -7.01 2.87
C LYS A 61 -2.46 -7.39 1.99
N ASN A 62 -3.46 -6.52 1.96
CA ASN A 62 -4.74 -6.59 1.28
C ASN A 62 -4.74 -5.75 -0.01
N TRP A 63 -3.61 -5.75 -0.73
CA TRP A 63 -3.31 -4.89 -1.89
C TRP A 63 -4.19 -5.05 -3.14
N LEU A 64 -5.27 -5.84 -3.07
CA LEU A 64 -6.34 -5.89 -4.06
C LEU A 64 -7.68 -5.33 -3.54
N THR A 65 -7.68 -4.72 -2.36
CA THR A 65 -8.87 -4.14 -1.74
C THR A 65 -8.70 -2.63 -1.63
N PHE A 66 -9.67 -1.87 -2.11
CA PHE A 66 -9.73 -0.44 -1.88
C PHE A 66 -10.32 -0.20 -0.48
N ASP A 67 -9.48 0.22 0.46
CA ASP A 67 -9.81 0.52 1.85
C ASP A 67 -8.77 1.47 2.44
N ASN A 68 -8.96 1.89 3.70
CA ASN A 68 -8.04 2.81 4.36
C ASN A 68 -6.80 2.14 5.00
N SER A 69 -6.47 0.88 4.63
CA SER A 69 -5.34 0.16 5.23
C SER A 69 -4.00 0.85 5.03
N TYR A 70 -3.80 1.55 3.91
CA TYR A 70 -2.63 2.40 3.70
C TYR A 70 -2.37 3.36 4.87
N PHE A 71 -3.42 4.00 5.40
CA PHE A 71 -3.31 4.94 6.51
C PHE A 71 -3.23 4.25 7.89
N THR A 72 -3.87 3.09 8.06
CA THR A 72 -3.98 2.43 9.37
C THR A 72 -2.83 1.46 9.66
N THR A 73 -2.27 0.82 8.63
CA THR A 73 -1.22 -0.20 8.76
C THR A 73 0.16 0.28 8.33
N TYR A 74 0.37 1.58 8.10
CA TYR A 74 1.66 2.12 7.63
C TYR A 74 2.86 1.73 8.52
N LYS A 75 2.66 1.63 9.83
CA LYS A 75 3.69 1.17 10.78
C LYS A 75 4.11 -0.28 10.56
N GLU A 76 3.28 -1.11 9.94
CA GLU A 76 3.67 -2.45 9.51
C GLU A 76 4.62 -2.35 8.31
N ALA A 77 4.31 -1.49 7.34
CA ALA A 77 5.14 -1.25 6.17
C ALA A 77 6.51 -0.66 6.54
N MET A 78 6.58 0.19 7.57
CA MET A 78 7.84 0.70 8.10
C MET A 78 8.70 -0.34 8.82
N LYS A 79 8.12 -1.48 9.25
CA LYS A 79 8.80 -2.51 10.05
C LYS A 79 9.13 -3.78 9.29
N ASP A 80 8.34 -4.09 8.27
CA ASP A 80 8.46 -5.33 7.50
C ASP A 80 9.04 -5.01 6.13
N ASP A 81 10.31 -5.38 5.89
CA ASP A 81 11.03 -5.14 4.64
C ASP A 81 10.39 -5.83 3.41
N HIS A 82 9.34 -6.64 3.60
CA HIS A 82 8.52 -7.21 2.54
C HIS A 82 7.31 -6.33 2.13
N LEU A 83 7.09 -5.22 2.81
CA LEU A 83 6.15 -4.18 2.42
C LEU A 83 6.91 -2.94 1.97
N VAL A 84 6.26 -2.11 1.18
CA VAL A 84 6.83 -0.88 0.65
C VAL A 84 6.33 0.29 1.45
N TRP A 85 7.25 1.18 1.78
CA TRP A 85 6.94 2.49 2.34
C TRP A 85 7.98 3.49 1.82
N PHE A 86 7.60 4.34 0.88
CA PHE A 86 8.54 5.27 0.25
C PHE A 86 8.70 6.55 1.07
N PRO A 87 9.77 7.34 0.84
CA PRO A 87 9.92 8.65 1.46
C PRO A 87 8.74 9.61 1.18
N THR A 88 8.08 9.45 0.03
CA THR A 88 6.86 10.21 -0.30
C THR A 88 5.66 9.81 0.54
N ASP A 89 5.58 8.54 0.95
CA ASP A 89 4.54 8.05 1.86
C ASP A 89 4.85 8.49 3.31
N GLU A 90 6.11 8.43 3.72
CA GLU A 90 6.57 8.89 5.05
C GLU A 90 6.21 10.36 5.29
N CYS A 91 6.43 11.21 4.29
CA CYS A 91 6.12 12.63 4.36
C CYS A 91 4.65 12.91 4.76
N LEU A 92 3.70 12.06 4.38
CA LEU A 92 2.27 12.32 4.62
C LEU A 92 1.87 12.23 6.10
N HIS A 93 2.62 11.49 6.93
CA HIS A 93 2.33 11.36 8.37
C HIS A 93 3.34 12.08 9.28
N GLU A 94 4.46 12.57 8.71
CA GLU A 94 5.44 13.41 9.40
C GLU A 94 5.21 14.92 9.19
N ASP A 95 4.79 15.33 7.99
CA ASP A 95 4.61 16.76 7.67
C ASP A 95 3.42 17.37 8.43
N PRO A 96 3.58 18.53 9.11
CA PRO A 96 2.50 19.15 9.87
C PRO A 96 1.26 19.55 9.08
N GLY A 97 1.38 19.79 7.76
CA GLY A 97 0.27 20.11 6.87
C GLY A 97 -0.49 18.88 6.40
N PHE A 98 0.21 17.78 6.11
CA PHE A 98 -0.41 16.53 5.67
C PHE A 98 -0.95 15.68 6.81
N LYS A 99 -0.23 15.63 7.94
CA LYS A 99 -0.52 14.75 9.07
C LYS A 99 -1.97 14.83 9.58
N PRO A 100 -2.60 16.01 9.75
CA PRO A 100 -3.99 16.08 10.20
C PRO A 100 -4.96 15.36 9.25
N THR A 101 -4.71 15.44 7.94
CA THR A 101 -5.51 14.72 6.94
C THR A 101 -5.21 13.24 6.95
N PHE A 102 -3.93 12.86 7.10
CA PHE A 102 -3.53 11.45 7.22
C PHE A 102 -4.19 10.77 8.42
N ASP A 103 -4.16 11.42 9.58
CA ASP A 103 -4.80 10.94 10.82
C ASP A 103 -6.34 10.87 10.67
N LYS A 104 -6.96 11.83 9.96
CA LYS A 104 -8.40 11.81 9.62
C LYS A 104 -8.77 10.52 8.85
N TYR A 105 -8.02 10.19 7.81
CA TYR A 105 -8.28 8.99 6.99
C TYR A 105 -7.94 7.69 7.71
N ALA A 106 -6.91 7.69 8.56
CA ALA A 106 -6.64 6.57 9.45
C ALA A 106 -7.79 6.32 10.44
N GLY A 107 -8.42 7.39 10.94
CA GLY A 107 -9.55 7.30 11.88
C GLY A 107 -10.91 7.03 11.23
N SER A 108 -11.08 7.32 9.93
CA SER A 108 -12.36 7.19 9.24
C SER A 108 -12.18 6.82 7.76
N GLU A 109 -12.47 5.55 7.44
CA GLU A 109 -12.53 5.08 6.05
C GLU A 109 -13.61 5.81 5.25
N ALA A 110 -14.77 6.10 5.86
CA ALA A 110 -15.83 6.83 5.19
C ALA A 110 -15.37 8.22 4.74
N ALA A 111 -14.57 8.90 5.56
CA ALA A 111 -14.04 10.21 5.22
C ALA A 111 -12.95 10.13 4.13
N PHE A 112 -12.16 9.05 4.10
CA PHE A 112 -11.25 8.78 2.99
C PHE A 112 -12.01 8.58 1.68
N PHE A 113 -13.08 7.78 1.69
CA PHE A 113 -13.87 7.51 0.48
C PHE A 113 -14.70 8.70 0.00
N GLU A 114 -15.09 9.59 0.88
CA GLU A 114 -15.78 10.83 0.50
C GLU A 114 -14.84 11.80 -0.24
N ASP A 115 -13.57 11.84 0.18
CA ASP A 115 -12.57 12.77 -0.34
C ASP A 115 -11.76 12.22 -1.55
N TYR A 116 -11.90 10.93 -1.88
CA TYR A 116 -11.19 10.23 -2.97
C TYR A 116 -12.04 10.06 -4.23
#